data_AF-M0DAM9-F1
#
_entry.id   AF-M0DAM9-F1
#
_cell.length_a   1.000
_cell.length_b   1.000
_cell.length_c   1.000
_cell.angle_alpha   90.00
_cell.angle_beta   90.00
_cell.angle_gamma   90.00
#
_symmetry.space_group_name_H-M   'P 1'
#
loop_
_entity.id
_entity.type
_entity.pdbx_description
1 polymer ?
#
loop_
_entity_poly.entity_id
_entity_poly.type
_entity_poly.pdbx_seq_one_letter_code
_entity_poly.pdbx_strand_id
1 'polypeptide(L)' 'MDGRDRGRPPQKGEEYSHPDGTTEVVFMTEEGRVLTFREYPDVGSFDRSVSRAEYRGVNADVASLPAASEFADSEGAADE' A
#
# COMPACT_ATOMS: atom_id res chain seq x y z
N MET A 1 -2.97 14.03 15.25
CA MET A 1 -4.11 13.08 15.13
C MET A 1 -4.50 13.11 13.68
N ASP A 2 -3.72 12.43 12.85
CA ASP A 2 -3.91 12.47 11.41
C ASP A 2 -5.05 11.52 11.02
N GLY A 3 -6.24 12.09 10.95
CA GLY A 3 -6.98 12.27 9.70
C GLY A 3 -7.28 11.09 8.78
N ARG A 4 -6.92 9.84 9.11
CA ARG A 4 -7.49 8.70 8.40
C ARG A 4 -8.86 8.39 8.98
N ASP A 5 -9.86 8.32 8.11
CA ASP A 5 -11.18 7.78 8.42
C ASP A 5 -10.99 6.31 8.85
N ARG A 6 -10.99 6.07 10.18
CA ARG A 6 -10.73 4.74 10.77
C ARG A 6 -11.86 3.80 10.34
N GLY A 7 -11.65 3.06 9.27
CA GLY A 7 -12.65 2.16 8.70
C GLY A 7 -12.57 2.02 7.18
N ARG A 8 -11.89 2.93 6.48
CA ARG A 8 -11.62 2.79 5.05
C ARG A 8 -10.34 1.97 4.83
N PRO A 9 -10.32 1.04 3.85
CA PRO A 9 -9.09 0.35 3.46
C PRO A 9 -8.03 1.34 2.99
N PRO A 10 -6.73 1.05 3.21
CA PRO A 10 -5.63 1.84 2.67
C PRO A 10 -5.77 2.04 1.15
N GLN A 11 -5.34 3.18 0.65
CA GLN A 11 -5.29 3.49 -0.78
C GLN A 11 -3.85 3.48 -1.29
N LYS A 12 -3.67 3.05 -2.54
CA LYS A 12 -2.38 3.14 -3.24
C LYS A 12 -1.84 4.57 -3.19
N GLY A 13 -0.55 4.68 -2.90
CA GLY A 13 0.17 5.93 -2.73
C GLY A 13 0.07 6.55 -1.35
N GLU A 14 -0.81 6.10 -0.45
CA GLU A 14 -0.85 6.64 0.92
C GLU A 14 0.50 6.38 1.63
N GLU A 15 1.06 7.42 2.24
CA GLU A 15 2.41 7.41 2.83
C GLU A 15 2.37 7.65 4.35
N TYR A 16 3.19 6.89 5.08
CA TYR A 16 3.28 6.87 6.54
C TYR A 16 4.74 6.96 6.99
N SER A 17 5.03 7.88 7.89
CA SER A 17 6.37 8.07 8.47
C SER A 17 6.38 7.58 9.92
N HIS A 18 7.22 6.59 10.20
CA HIS A 18 7.37 5.98 11.52
C HIS A 18 8.41 6.72 12.38
N PRO A 19 8.31 6.63 13.72
CA PRO A 19 9.23 7.28 14.64
C PRO A 19 10.66 6.74 14.59
N ASP A 20 10.87 5.54 14.04
CA ASP A 20 12.20 4.95 13.79
C ASP A 20 12.87 5.50 12.51
N GLY A 21 12.20 6.41 11.79
CA GLY A 21 12.67 7.00 10.53
C GLY A 21 12.27 6.20 9.28
N THR A 22 11.56 5.08 9.44
CA THR A 22 11.06 4.28 8.32
C THR A 22 9.87 4.98 7.65
N THR A 23 9.81 4.95 6.31
CA THR A 23 8.65 5.40 5.55
C THR A 23 7.98 4.22 4.84
N GLU A 24 6.66 4.11 4.99
CA GLU A 24 5.83 3.14 4.30
C GLU A 24 4.94 3.83 3.27
N VAL A 25 5.00 3.38 2.02
CA VAL A 25 4.05 3.78 0.97
C VAL A 25 3.25 2.56 0.56
N VAL A 26 1.93 2.70 0.47
CA VAL A 26 1.04 1.63 0.01
C VAL A 26 1.18 1.46 -1.50
N PHE A 27 1.64 0.31 -1.95
CA PHE A 27 1.74 -0.04 -3.37
C PHE A 27 0.46 -0.68 -3.90
N MET A 28 -0.20 -1.48 -3.07
CA MET A 28 -1.38 -2.24 -3.44
C MET A 28 -2.22 -2.61 -2.21
N THR A 29 -3.52 -2.77 -2.42
CA THR A 29 -4.43 -3.41 -1.48
C THR A 29 -5.29 -4.38 -2.26
N GLU A 30 -5.07 -5.68 -2.03
CA GLU A 30 -5.70 -6.77 -2.81
C GLU A 30 -6.05 -7.92 -1.86
N GLU A 31 -7.24 -8.51 -2.02
CA GLU A 31 -7.74 -9.61 -1.17
C GLU A 31 -7.65 -9.33 0.35
N GLY A 32 -7.79 -8.05 0.74
CA GLY A 32 -7.68 -7.60 2.13
C GLY A 32 -6.25 -7.47 2.64
N ARG A 33 -5.24 -7.88 1.88
CA ARG A 33 -3.82 -7.68 2.17
C ARG A 33 -3.39 -6.27 1.81
N VAL A 34 -2.33 -5.81 2.46
CA VAL A 34 -1.74 -4.50 2.19
C VAL A 34 -0.27 -4.68 1.88
N LEU A 35 0.14 -4.23 0.70
CA LEU A 35 1.53 -4.26 0.27
C LEU A 35 2.13 -2.86 0.39
N THR A 36 3.15 -2.76 1.24
CA THR A 36 4.11 -1.66 1.29
C THR A 36 5.49 -2.24 0.98
N PHE A 37 6.58 -1.64 1.46
CA PHE A 37 7.86 -2.36 1.51
C PHE A 37 7.79 -3.63 2.39
N ARG A 38 6.75 -3.75 3.23
CA ARG A 38 6.35 -4.94 3.98
C ARG A 38 5.00 -5.44 3.45
N GLU A 39 4.80 -6.75 3.50
CA GLU A 39 3.48 -7.32 3.30
C GLU A 39 2.75 -7.44 4.64
N TYR A 40 1.48 -7.02 4.67
CA TYR A 40 0.58 -7.23 5.79
C TYR A 40 -0.54 -8.19 5.37
N PRO A 41 -0.84 -9.22 6.19
CA PRO A 41 -1.84 -10.22 5.84
C PRO A 41 -3.27 -9.67 5.81
N ASP A 42 -3.51 -8.53 6.48
CA ASP A 42 -4.82 -7.88 6.55
C ASP A 42 -4.70 -6.38 6.87
N VAL A 43 -5.77 -5.63 6.59
CA VAL A 43 -5.87 -4.18 6.87
C VAL A 43 -5.69 -3.85 8.36
N GLY A 44 -6.14 -4.71 9.28
CA GLY A 44 -6.01 -4.47 10.72
C GLY A 44 -4.57 -4.58 11.20
N SER A 45 -3.80 -5.54 10.65
CA SER A 45 -2.36 -5.65 10.87
C SER A 45 -1.63 -4.40 10.37
N PHE A 46 -2.00 -3.89 9.20
CA PHE A 46 -1.48 -2.63 8.68
C PHE A 46 -1.83 -1.45 9.60
N ASP A 47 -3.10 -1.29 9.98
CA ASP A 47 -3.57 -0.20 10.85
C ASP A 47 -2.84 -0.17 12.20
N ARG A 48 -2.60 -1.35 12.80
CA ARG A 48 -1.77 -1.44 14.02
C ARG A 48 -0.35 -0.97 13.79
N SER A 49 0.27 -1.33 12.67
CA SER A 49 1.64 -0.91 12.33
C SER A 49 1.73 0.61 12.23
N VAL A 50 0.83 1.23 11.44
CA VAL A 50 0.83 2.67 11.22
C VAL A 50 0.15 3.49 12.31
N SER A 51 -0.39 2.86 13.36
CA SER A 51 -1.08 3.54 14.46
C SER A 51 -0.20 4.56 15.21
N ARG A 52 1.12 4.38 15.15
CA ARG A 52 2.14 5.29 15.72
C ARG A 52 2.87 6.10 14.65
N ALA A 53 2.57 5.87 13.38
CA ALA A 53 3.15 6.60 12.27
C ALA A 53 2.35 7.88 11.98
N GLU A 54 3.02 8.86 11.40
CA GLU A 54 2.41 10.08 10.91
C GLU A 54 2.01 9.91 9.44
N TYR A 55 0.76 10.19 9.11
CA TYR A 55 0.30 10.19 7.71
C TYR A 55 0.88 11.40 6.98
N ARG A 56 1.57 11.16 5.86
CA ARG A 56 2.26 12.19 5.07
C ARG A 56 1.47 12.64 3.84
N GLY A 57 0.33 12.00 3.54
CA GLY A 57 -0.47 12.28 2.36
C GLY A 57 -0.39 11.15 1.33
N VAL A 58 -0.54 11.51 0.06
CA VAL A 58 -0.45 10.59 -1.07
C VAL A 58 0.81 10.89 -1.86
N ASN A 59 1.70 9.90 -1.95
CA ASN A 59 2.86 9.90 -2.83
C ASN A 59 2.38 9.76 -4.29
N ALA A 60 2.48 10.86 -5.04
CA ALA A 60 1.95 10.95 -6.41
C ALA A 60 2.67 10.00 -7.39
N ASP A 61 3.98 9.81 -7.21
CA ASP A 61 4.77 8.91 -8.05
C ASP A 61 4.24 7.48 -7.94
N VAL A 62 4.03 6.98 -6.72
CA VAL A 62 3.46 5.66 -6.49
C VAL A 62 1.98 5.58 -6.89
N ALA A 63 1.18 6.60 -6.58
CA ALA A 63 -0.23 6.64 -6.95
C ALA A 63 -0.45 6.59 -8.46
N SER A 64 0.48 7.14 -9.24
CA SER A 64 0.44 7.15 -10.70
C SER A 64 0.87 5.84 -11.36
N LEU A 65 1.50 4.94 -10.62
CA LEU A 65 1.95 3.67 -11.18
C LEU A 65 0.74 2.84 -11.66
N PRO A 66 0.89 2.08 -12.74
CA PRO A 66 -0.10 1.07 -13.14
C PRO A 66 -0.34 0.04 -12.02
N ALA A 67 -1.52 -0.58 -12.03
CA ALA A 67 -1.79 -1.71 -11.13
C ALA A 67 -0.98 -2.94 -11.58
N ALA A 68 -0.64 -3.85 -10.66
CA ALA A 68 0.14 -5.03 -11.04
C ALA A 68 -0.59 -5.91 -12.08
N SER A 69 -1.93 -5.92 -12.03
CA SER A 69 -2.77 -6.62 -13.00
C SER A 69 -2.58 -6.12 -14.44
N GLU A 70 -2.13 -4.88 -14.65
CA GLU A 70 -1.85 -4.34 -15.99
C GLU A 70 -0.58 -4.96 -16.62
N PHE A 71 0.23 -5.65 -15.83
CA PHE A 71 1.41 -6.39 -16.29
C PHE A 71 1.17 -7.91 -16.36
N ALA A 72 -0.05 -8.38 -16.04
CA ALA A 72 -0.38 -9.81 -16.10
C ALA A 72 -0.53 -10.34 -17.55
N ASP A 73 -0.47 -9.46 -18.56
CA ASP A 73 -0.51 -9.79 -19.98
C ASP A 73 0.85 -10.33 -20.49
N SER A 74 1.18 -11.58 -20.13
CA SER A 74 1.97 -12.54 -20.96
C SER A 74 2.34 -13.86 -20.26
N GLU A 75 1.51 -14.39 -19.35
CA GLU A 75 1.53 -15.84 -19.12
C GLU A 75 0.62 -16.51 -20.16
N GLY A 76 1.09 -16.59 -21.42
CA GLY A 76 0.26 -17.16 -22.49
C GLY A 76 0.79 -17.18 -23.93
N ALA A 77 2.05 -16.83 -24.19
CA ALA A 77 2.68 -17.09 -25.49
C ALA A 77 3.98 -17.89 -25.32
N ALA A 78 3.85 -19.03 -24.66
CA ALA A 78 4.71 -20.18 -24.96
C ALA A 78 4.02 -20.95 -26.10
N ASP A 79 4.36 -20.62 -27.35
CA ASP A 79 4.04 -21.47 -28.50
C ASP A 79 5.30 -21.55 -29.39
N GLU A 80 5.84 -22.78 -29.44
CA GLU A 80 6.90 -23.39 -30.28
C GLU A 80 8.35 -22.84 -30.29
#